data_AF-A0A1V5BV99-F1
#
_entry.id   AF-A0A1V5BV99-F1
#
_cell.length_a   1.000
_cell.length_b   1.000
_cell.length_c   1.000
_cell.angle_alpha   90.00
_cell.angle_beta   90.00
_cell.angle_gamma   90.00
#
_symmetry.space_group_name_H-M   'P 1'
#
loop_
_entity.id
_entity.type
_entity.pdbx_description
1 polymer ?
#
loop_
_entity_poly.entity_id
_entity_poly.type
_entity_poly.pdbx_seq_one_letter_code
_entity_poly.pdbx_strand_id
1 'polypeptide(L)'
;MDTDGDGLFEYAQKFRSSPGKKDGLYWETKEGEEPSPLGPFAANARKEGYLKQPIQDRPQPYHGYFYKILKGQGKNAPGGAYDYVVNGNMIGGFALVAYPAQYGNTGIMTFVVNQDGVVYQKNFGKNTARIAEELKLFDPDKTWVKVKAE
;
A
#
# COMPACT_ATOMS: atom_id res chain seq x y z
N MET A 1 11.40 5.83 10.72
CA MET A 1 12.45 5.01 11.36
C MET A 1 13.42 4.62 10.26
N ASP A 2 14.73 4.65 10.49
CA ASP A 2 15.72 4.19 9.50
C ASP A 2 15.90 2.66 9.67
N THR A 3 15.15 1.89 8.89
CA THR A 3 15.10 0.42 9.04
C THR A 3 16.12 -0.31 8.19
N ASP A 4 16.63 0.32 7.13
CA ASP A 4 17.62 -0.27 6.21
C ASP A 4 19.05 0.25 6.43
N GLY A 5 19.23 1.25 7.28
CA GLY A 5 20.52 1.72 7.80
C GLY A 5 21.24 2.68 6.87
N ASP A 6 20.50 3.37 5.98
CA ASP A 6 21.07 4.32 5.02
C ASP A 6 21.27 5.74 5.60
N GLY A 7 20.83 5.96 6.84
CA GLY A 7 20.92 7.25 7.53
C GLY A 7 19.74 8.19 7.25
N LEU A 8 18.71 7.75 6.52
CA LEU A 8 17.53 8.54 6.19
C LEU A 8 16.25 7.95 6.80
N PHE A 9 15.39 8.85 7.27
CA PHE A 9 14.05 8.47 7.70
C PHE A 9 13.12 8.46 6.51
N GLU A 10 12.77 7.27 6.02
CA GLU A 10 11.88 7.10 4.87
C GLU A 10 10.68 6.19 5.16
N TYR A 11 9.71 6.25 4.24
CA TYR A 11 8.58 5.32 4.19
C TYR A 11 8.95 4.08 3.38
N ALA A 12 8.45 2.92 3.81
CA ALA A 12 8.65 1.69 3.07
C ALA A 12 7.91 1.72 1.72
N GLN A 13 8.60 1.35 0.65
CA GLN A 13 8.02 1.27 -0.70
C GLN A 13 7.44 -0.11 -1.03
N LYS A 14 7.59 -1.07 -0.11
CA LYS A 14 7.18 -2.48 -0.26
C LYS A 14 6.61 -3.00 1.06
N PHE A 15 5.66 -3.93 0.96
CA PHE A 15 5.16 -4.63 2.14
C PHE A 15 6.13 -5.69 2.64
N ARG A 16 6.68 -6.53 1.75
CA ARG A 16 7.71 -7.53 2.06
C ARG A 16 9.06 -7.03 1.57
N SER A 17 10.06 -7.10 2.44
CA SER A 17 11.44 -6.76 2.12
C SER A 17 12.03 -7.74 1.12
N SER A 18 13.03 -7.26 0.38
CA SER A 18 13.87 -8.09 -0.47
C SER A 18 14.65 -9.10 0.38
N PRO A 19 15.01 -10.29 -0.14
CA PRO A 19 15.75 -11.28 0.64
C PRO A 19 17.01 -10.71 1.30
N GLY A 20 17.12 -10.86 2.62
CA GLY A 20 18.25 -10.35 3.41
C GLY A 20 18.27 -8.83 3.63
N LYS A 21 17.22 -8.10 3.23
CA LYS A 21 17.10 -6.65 3.42
C LYS A 21 15.96 -6.29 4.38
N LYS A 22 15.96 -5.03 4.83
CA LYS A 22 14.90 -4.40 5.63
C LYS A 22 14.31 -3.18 4.91
N ASP A 23 14.12 -3.29 3.58
CA ASP A 23 13.62 -2.25 2.65
C ASP A 23 12.09 -2.29 2.45
N GLY A 24 11.36 -2.87 3.41
CA GLY A 24 9.92 -3.08 3.37
C GLY A 24 9.32 -3.16 4.77
N LEU A 25 7.99 -3.28 4.86
CA LEU A 25 7.30 -3.33 6.16
C LEU A 25 7.43 -4.68 6.89
N TYR A 26 7.90 -5.73 6.21
CA TYR A 26 8.05 -7.07 6.76
C TYR A 26 9.32 -7.76 6.28
N TRP A 27 10.08 -8.31 7.22
CA TRP A 27 11.22 -9.20 7.07
C TRP A 27 11.13 -10.33 8.12
N GLU A 28 11.73 -11.47 7.83
CA GLU A 28 11.84 -12.54 8.82
C GLU A 28 12.80 -12.08 9.93
N THR A 29 12.31 -12.09 11.17
CA THR A 29 13.05 -11.66 12.35
C THR A 29 13.70 -12.89 12.99
N LYS A 30 15.03 -12.85 13.19
CA LYS A 30 15.73 -13.87 13.97
C LYS A 30 15.58 -13.62 15.46
N GLU A 31 15.83 -14.64 16.27
CA GLU A 31 15.82 -14.51 17.72
C GLU A 31 16.80 -13.40 18.18
N GLY A 32 16.30 -12.45 18.97
CA GLY A 32 17.06 -11.29 19.45
C GLY A 32 17.14 -10.11 18.47
N GLU A 33 16.60 -10.20 17.26
CA GLU A 33 16.51 -9.07 16.34
C GLU A 33 15.23 -8.24 16.56
N GLU A 34 15.28 -6.98 16.14
CA GLU A 34 14.11 -6.10 16.16
C GLU A 34 13.01 -6.61 15.22
N PRO A 35 11.77 -6.75 15.71
CA PRO A 35 10.66 -7.27 14.92
C PRO A 35 10.28 -6.32 13.79
N SER A 36 9.79 -6.89 12.69
CA SER A 36 9.16 -6.11 11.62
C SER A 36 7.94 -5.34 12.11
N PRO A 37 7.70 -4.13 11.57
CA PRO A 37 6.51 -3.34 11.91
C PRO A 37 5.20 -3.96 11.41
N LEU A 38 5.25 -4.83 10.40
CA LEU A 38 4.08 -5.54 9.86
C LEU A 38 4.25 -7.05 9.98
N GLY A 39 3.18 -7.76 10.32
CA GLY A 39 3.17 -9.22 10.35
C GLY A 39 3.08 -9.87 8.95
N PRO A 40 3.45 -11.16 8.81
CA PRO A 40 3.51 -11.85 7.53
C PRO A 40 2.18 -11.86 6.75
N PHE A 41 1.05 -11.97 7.45
CA PHE A 41 -0.27 -12.03 6.80
C PHE A 41 -0.65 -10.75 6.07
N ALA A 42 -0.37 -9.59 6.66
CA ALA A 42 -0.62 -8.31 6.02
C ALA A 42 0.41 -8.03 4.91
N ALA A 43 1.64 -8.54 5.06
CA ALA A 43 2.69 -8.36 4.05
C ALA A 43 2.38 -9.06 2.72
N ASN A 44 1.65 -10.18 2.77
CA ASN A 44 1.27 -10.97 1.59
C ASN A 44 0.05 -10.40 0.84
N ALA A 45 -0.56 -9.32 1.32
CA ALA A 45 -1.79 -8.78 0.76
C ALA A 45 -1.59 -7.81 -0.43
N ARG A 46 -0.49 -7.92 -1.17
CA ARG A 46 -0.22 -7.13 -2.39
C ARG A 46 -0.14 -8.04 -3.60
N LYS A 47 -0.69 -7.59 -4.75
CA LYS A 47 -0.62 -8.35 -6.01
C LYS A 47 0.61 -8.08 -6.87
N GLU A 48 1.20 -6.89 -6.81
CA GLU A 48 2.30 -6.52 -7.71
C GLU A 48 3.62 -7.25 -7.39
N GLY A 49 4.37 -7.62 -8.43
CA GLY A 49 5.71 -8.22 -8.29
C GLY A 49 5.76 -9.72 -8.00
N TYR A 50 4.61 -10.38 -7.81
CA TYR A 50 4.51 -11.80 -7.41
C TYR A 50 4.37 -12.80 -8.57
N LEU A 51 4.46 -12.35 -9.83
CA LEU A 51 4.27 -13.20 -11.02
C LEU A 51 5.33 -14.33 -11.18
N LYS A 52 6.36 -14.40 -10.32
CA LYS A 52 7.48 -15.35 -10.45
C LYS A 52 7.86 -16.12 -9.17
N GLN A 53 7.05 -16.09 -8.12
CA GLN A 53 7.41 -16.70 -6.83
C GLN A 53 6.65 -18.00 -6.51
N PRO A 54 7.20 -18.88 -5.65
CA PRO A 54 6.56 -20.14 -5.21
C PRO A 54 5.12 -19.94 -4.70
N ILE A 55 4.32 -21.01 -4.67
CA ILE A 55 2.90 -20.97 -4.26
C ILE A 55 2.69 -20.29 -2.89
N GLN A 56 3.67 -20.40 -2.00
CA GLN A 56 3.66 -19.82 -0.65
C GLN A 56 3.73 -18.28 -0.64
N ASP A 57 4.20 -17.66 -1.72
CA ASP A 57 4.31 -16.20 -1.89
C ASP A 57 3.19 -15.61 -2.76
N ARG A 58 2.14 -16.37 -3.08
CA ARG A 58 1.00 -15.81 -3.82
C ARG A 58 0.32 -14.71 -3.00
N PRO A 59 -0.18 -13.65 -3.66
CA PRO A 59 -0.95 -12.61 -2.99
C PRO A 59 -2.12 -13.22 -2.22
N GLN A 60 -2.11 -13.10 -0.89
CA GLN A 60 -3.20 -13.54 -0.03
C GLN A 60 -3.91 -12.31 0.52
N PRO A 61 -5.21 -12.12 0.24
CA PRO A 61 -5.91 -10.94 0.70
C PRO A 61 -5.97 -10.92 2.23
N TYR A 62 -5.62 -9.78 2.82
CA TYR A 62 -5.72 -9.57 4.26
C TYR A 62 -7.10 -9.01 4.57
N HIS A 63 -7.86 -9.74 5.39
CA HIS A 63 -9.30 -9.47 5.66
C HIS A 63 -10.14 -9.31 4.39
N GLY A 64 -9.82 -10.07 3.33
CA GLY A 64 -10.57 -10.04 2.07
C GLY A 64 -10.20 -8.89 1.12
N TYR A 65 -9.15 -8.11 1.44
CA TYR A 65 -8.67 -6.99 0.63
C TYR A 65 -7.22 -7.18 0.18
N PHE A 66 -6.92 -6.66 -1.01
CA PHE A 66 -5.56 -6.42 -1.46
C PHE A 66 -5.19 -4.96 -1.26
N TYR A 67 -3.90 -4.72 -1.04
CA TYR A 67 -3.31 -3.44 -0.73
C TYR A 67 -2.18 -3.13 -1.71
N LYS A 68 -2.03 -1.85 -2.03
CA LYS A 68 -0.96 -1.36 -2.88
C LYS A 68 -0.50 0.01 -2.40
N ILE A 69 0.82 0.20 -2.40
CA ILE A 69 1.47 1.47 -2.08
C ILE A 69 1.46 2.35 -3.35
N LEU A 70 1.00 3.59 -3.20
CA LEU A 70 1.03 4.62 -4.24
C LEU A 70 2.22 5.54 -3.96
N LYS A 71 2.93 5.93 -5.01
CA LYS A 71 4.24 6.60 -4.91
C LYS A 71 4.20 8.10 -5.13
N GLY A 72 3.01 8.69 -5.13
CA GLY A 72 2.80 10.12 -5.28
C GLY A 72 1.33 10.48 -5.11
N GLN A 73 1.05 11.77 -5.24
CA GLN A 73 -0.31 12.31 -5.26
C GLN A 73 -0.59 13.15 -6.49
N GLY A 74 -1.87 13.23 -6.85
CA GLY A 74 -2.37 14.00 -7.97
C GLY A 74 -2.90 15.37 -7.57
N LYS A 75 -3.39 16.11 -8.56
CA LYS A 75 -3.83 17.51 -8.42
C LYS A 75 -5.04 17.70 -7.50
N ASN A 76 -5.84 16.65 -7.25
CA ASN A 76 -7.02 16.72 -6.40
C ASN A 76 -6.69 16.44 -4.92
N ALA A 77 -5.48 15.98 -4.61
CA ALA A 77 -5.03 15.79 -3.24
C ALA A 77 -4.67 17.13 -2.57
N PRO A 78 -4.86 17.26 -1.24
CA PRO A 78 -4.31 18.39 -0.49
C PRO A 78 -2.81 18.55 -0.74
N GLY A 79 -2.36 19.76 -1.09
CA GLY A 79 -0.95 20.01 -1.45
C GLY A 79 -0.60 19.84 -2.93
N GLY A 80 -1.54 19.41 -3.78
CA GLY A 80 -1.34 19.32 -5.23
C GLY A 80 -0.52 18.09 -5.67
N ALA A 81 -0.12 18.05 -6.94
CA ALA A 81 0.56 16.89 -7.51
C ALA A 81 2.06 16.90 -7.21
N TYR A 82 2.59 15.80 -6.67
CA TYR A 82 4.03 15.57 -6.52
C TYR A 82 4.33 14.09 -6.27
N ASP A 83 5.58 13.70 -6.55
CA ASP A 83 6.10 12.35 -6.28
C ASP A 83 6.58 12.24 -4.83
N TYR A 84 6.28 11.12 -4.18
CA TYR A 84 6.74 10.83 -2.82
C TYR A 84 8.18 10.32 -2.78
N VAL A 85 8.71 9.87 -3.92
CA VAL A 85 10.04 9.27 -4.03
C VAL A 85 11.02 10.30 -4.60
N VAL A 86 12.06 10.61 -3.85
CA VAL A 86 13.14 11.52 -4.23
C VAL A 86 14.46 10.77 -4.12
N ASN A 87 15.25 10.76 -5.19
CA ASN A 87 16.53 10.03 -5.26
C ASN A 87 16.44 8.54 -4.88
N GLY A 88 15.28 7.91 -5.14
CA GLY A 88 15.04 6.51 -4.80
C GLY A 88 14.43 6.29 -3.43
N ASN A 89 14.38 7.32 -2.57
CA ASN A 89 13.93 7.22 -1.18
C ASN A 89 12.54 7.86 -1.01
N MET A 90 11.64 7.19 -0.29
CA MET A 90 10.25 7.67 -0.16
C MET A 90 10.12 8.58 1.05
N ILE A 91 10.38 9.88 0.84
CA ILE A 91 10.43 10.90 1.89
C ILE A 91 9.32 11.96 1.78
N GLY A 92 8.67 12.06 0.63
CA GLY A 92 7.63 13.07 0.39
C GLY A 92 6.25 12.71 0.97
N GLY A 93 6.07 11.47 1.42
CA GLY A 93 4.79 10.97 1.94
C GLY A 93 4.56 9.52 1.56
N PHE A 94 3.35 9.03 1.79
CA PHE A 94 2.92 7.71 1.35
C PHE A 94 1.43 7.73 1.05
N ALA A 95 0.98 6.79 0.24
CA ALA A 95 -0.45 6.48 0.18
C ALA A 95 -0.68 4.99 -0.05
N LEU A 96 -1.85 4.55 0.37
CA LEU A 96 -2.30 3.17 0.25
C LEU A 96 -3.64 3.14 -0.45
N VAL A 97 -3.81 2.17 -1.35
CA VAL A 97 -5.12 1.74 -1.84
C VAL A 97 -5.43 0.35 -1.31
N ALA A 98 -6.66 0.15 -0.85
CA ALA A 98 -7.20 -1.16 -0.47
C ALA A 98 -8.43 -1.47 -1.33
N TYR A 99 -8.48 -2.65 -1.93
CA TYR A 99 -9.59 -3.08 -2.79
C TYR A 99 -9.96 -4.55 -2.56
N PRO A 100 -11.25 -4.92 -2.69
CA PRO A 100 -11.71 -6.27 -2.42
C PRO A 100 -11.04 -7.28 -3.34
N ALA A 101 -10.63 -8.41 -2.77
CA ALA A 101 -10.10 -9.55 -3.51
C ALA A 101 -11.10 -10.07 -4.55
N GLN A 102 -12.39 -10.08 -4.18
CA GLN A 102 -13.49 -10.40 -5.08
C GLN A 102 -14.63 -9.39 -4.85
N TYR A 103 -14.83 -8.51 -5.83
CA TYR A 103 -15.92 -7.53 -5.81
C TYR A 103 -17.28 -8.22 -5.61
N GLY A 104 -18.08 -7.71 -4.68
CA GLY A 104 -19.40 -8.23 -4.34
C GLY A 104 -19.39 -9.44 -3.39
N ASN A 105 -18.22 -10.02 -3.09
CA ASN A 105 -18.09 -11.11 -2.14
C ASN A 105 -17.27 -10.69 -0.90
N THR A 106 -16.03 -10.25 -1.10
CA THR A 106 -15.17 -9.80 0.01
C THR A 106 -15.30 -8.30 0.30
N GLY A 107 -16.02 -7.57 -0.55
CA GLY A 107 -16.31 -6.15 -0.39
C GLY A 107 -16.78 -5.50 -1.69
N ILE A 108 -17.25 -4.26 -1.59
CA ILE A 108 -17.71 -3.46 -2.74
C ILE A 108 -17.00 -2.11 -2.88
N MET A 109 -16.31 -1.66 -1.84
CA MET A 109 -15.63 -0.36 -1.81
C MET A 109 -14.14 -0.52 -2.07
N THR A 110 -13.55 0.43 -2.78
CA THR A 110 -12.11 0.66 -2.79
C THR A 110 -11.81 1.85 -1.90
N PHE A 111 -10.79 1.74 -1.08
CA PHE A 111 -10.37 2.77 -0.13
C PHE A 111 -9.00 3.33 -0.51
N VAL A 112 -8.79 4.62 -0.30
CA VAL A 112 -7.48 5.27 -0.41
C VAL A 112 -7.22 6.18 0.78
N VAL A 113 -5.97 6.21 1.23
CA VAL A 113 -5.51 7.04 2.35
C VAL A 113 -4.06 7.47 2.13
N ASN A 114 -3.69 8.67 2.55
CA ASN A 114 -2.32 9.18 2.58
C ASN A 114 -1.87 9.48 4.01
N GLN A 115 -0.70 10.12 4.18
CA GLN A 115 -0.15 10.51 5.48
C GLN A 115 -1.07 11.42 6.33
N ASP A 116 -2.07 12.08 5.74
CA ASP A 116 -3.02 12.92 6.48
C ASP A 116 -4.08 12.09 7.23
N GLY A 117 -4.12 10.78 7.02
CA GLY A 117 -5.02 9.86 7.71
C GLY A 117 -6.49 9.93 7.26
N VAL A 118 -6.82 10.76 6.28
CA VAL A 118 -8.19 10.86 5.74
C VAL A 118 -8.46 9.72 4.77
N VAL A 119 -9.39 8.84 5.13
CA VAL A 119 -9.80 7.71 4.27
C VAL A 119 -10.90 8.16 3.31
N TYR A 120 -10.68 7.92 2.02
CA TYR A 120 -11.68 8.08 0.97
C TYR A 120 -12.11 6.72 0.45
N GLN A 121 -13.36 6.61 0.01
CA GLN A 121 -13.92 5.40 -0.59
C GLN A 121 -14.60 5.68 -1.93
N LYS A 122 -14.55 4.70 -2.82
CA LYS A 122 -15.26 4.70 -4.11
C LYS A 122 -15.61 3.28 -4.54
N ASN A 123 -16.82 3.10 -5.07
CA ASN A 123 -17.25 1.85 -5.68
C ASN A 123 -16.95 1.88 -7.18
N PHE A 124 -16.01 1.04 -7.63
CA PHE A 124 -15.66 0.88 -9.04
C PHE A 124 -16.42 -0.25 -9.76
N GLY A 125 -17.34 -0.90 -9.04
CA GLY A 125 -18.14 -2.00 -9.56
C GLY A 125 -17.28 -3.20 -9.93
N LYS A 126 -17.71 -3.91 -10.98
CA LYS A 126 -16.98 -5.07 -11.54
C LYS A 126 -15.56 -4.73 -12.02
N ASN A 127 -15.23 -3.45 -12.22
CA ASN A 127 -13.92 -3.00 -12.65
C ASN A 127 -12.92 -2.75 -11.50
N THR A 128 -13.33 -3.01 -10.25
CA THR A 128 -12.54 -2.70 -9.04
C THR A 128 -11.10 -3.21 -9.11
N ALA A 129 -10.89 -4.50 -9.40
CA ALA A 129 -9.53 -5.07 -9.44
C ALA A 129 -8.65 -4.40 -10.51
N ARG A 130 -9.17 -4.25 -11.74
CA ARG A 130 -8.44 -3.64 -12.86
C ARG A 130 -8.07 -2.19 -12.56
N ILE A 131 -9.03 -1.39 -12.09
CA ILE A 131 -8.80 0.03 -11.79
C ILE A 131 -7.83 0.18 -10.62
N ALA A 132 -7.98 -0.60 -9.55
CA ALA A 132 -7.09 -0.51 -8.39
C ALA A 132 -5.64 -0.92 -8.74
N GLU A 133 -5.45 -1.90 -9.62
CA GLU A 133 -4.13 -2.28 -10.13
C GLU A 133 -3.49 -1.18 -10.99
N GLU A 134 -4.30 -0.41 -11.73
CA GLU A 134 -3.85 0.73 -12.57
C GLU A 134 -3.60 2.03 -11.78
N LEU A 135 -4.14 2.18 -10.56
CA LEU A 135 -3.93 3.36 -9.73
C LEU A 135 -2.44 3.54 -9.38
N LYS A 136 -1.92 4.73 -9.66
CA LYS A 136 -0.50 5.10 -9.39
C LYS A 136 -0.36 6.20 -8.35
N LEU A 137 -1.37 7.06 -8.24
CA LEU A 137 -1.34 8.28 -7.44
C LEU A 137 -2.54 8.32 -6.50
N PHE A 138 -2.33 8.89 -5.31
CA PHE A 138 -3.41 9.33 -4.46
C PHE A 138 -4.03 10.60 -5.07
N ASP A 139 -5.19 10.46 -5.71
CA ASP A 139 -5.85 11.57 -6.40
C ASP A 139 -7.38 11.52 -6.17
N PRO A 140 -7.85 11.73 -4.92
CA PRO A 140 -9.28 11.69 -4.61
C PRO A 140 -9.99 12.92 -5.20
N ASP A 141 -10.48 12.80 -6.43
CA ASP A 141 -11.35 13.80 -7.06
C ASP A 141 -12.74 13.90 -6.39
N LYS A 142 -13.62 14.74 -6.94
CA LYS A 142 -14.97 14.99 -6.42
C LYS A 142 -15.89 13.76 -6.39
N THR A 143 -15.51 12.66 -7.05
CA THR A 143 -16.29 11.42 -7.10
C THR A 143 -15.93 10.45 -5.96
N TRP A 144 -14.86 10.74 -5.22
CA TRP A 144 -14.51 10.01 -4.01
C TRP A 144 -15.26 10.56 -2.80
N VAL A 145 -15.66 9.67 -1.90
CA VAL A 145 -16.40 10.04 -0.69
C VAL A 145 -15.52 9.84 0.53
N LYS A 146 -15.41 10.84 1.41
CA LYS A 146 -14.73 10.67 2.70
C LYS A 146 -15.49 9.66 3.56
N VAL A 147 -14.77 8.68 4.12
CA VAL A 147 -15.33 7.79 5.13
C VAL A 147 -15.55 8.60 6.41
N LYS A 148 -16.74 8.50 6.99
CA LYS A 148 -17.01 9.09 8.30
C LYS A 148 -16.45 8.16 9.37
N ALA A 149 -15.67 8.68 10.30
CA ALA A 149 -15.40 7.97 11.53
C ALA A 149 -16.71 7.89 12.33
N GLU A 150 -17.01 6.72 12.88
CA GLU A 150 -18.10 6.53 13.84
C GLU A 150 -17.70 7.04 15.23
#